data_AF-A0A3R9XXQ1-F1
#
_entry.id   AF-A0A3R9XXQ1-F1
#
_cell.length_a   1.000
_cell.length_b   1.000
_cell.length_c   1.000
_cell.angle_alpha   90.00
_cell.angle_beta   90.00
_cell.angle_gamma   90.00
#
_symmetry.space_group_name_H-M   'P 1'
#
loop_
_entity.id
_entity.type
_entity.pdbx_description
1 polymer ?
#
loop_
_entity_poly.entity_id
_entity_poly.type
_entity_poly.pdbx_seq_one_letter_code
_entity_poly.pdbx_strand_id
1 'polypeptide(L)'
;METLTGGTALALAGVVLGALGTVLGQHLATRVESRRHQWERAATDRAERKAAIMDFLGSAQRIELVLDSRNLGLSEACGTDEEALHELWLATKAVELVCATGTAEAARDYAGALHARVRGGAASAAPAAKRERRHAFMEAARRELSGHRPGLKAR
;
A
#
# COMPACT_ATOMS: atom_id res chain seq x y z
N MET A 1 0.78 -65.90 -32.60
CA MET A 1 0.46 -64.46 -32.81
C MET A 1 -0.03 -63.76 -31.53
N GLU A 2 -0.11 -64.43 -30.38
CA GLU A 2 -0.72 -63.86 -29.15
C GLU A 2 0.25 -63.06 -28.26
N THR A 3 1.57 -63.18 -28.48
CA THR A 3 2.60 -62.50 -27.67
C THR A 3 2.86 -61.06 -28.08
N LEU A 4 2.58 -60.68 -29.33
CA LEU A 4 2.77 -59.31 -29.81
C LEU A 4 1.68 -58.37 -29.26
N THR A 5 0.43 -58.83 -29.18
CA THR A 5 -0.71 -58.04 -28.72
C THR A 5 -0.59 -57.62 -27.25
N GLY A 6 -0.04 -58.50 -26.40
CA GLY A 6 0.20 -58.19 -24.98
C GLY A 6 1.27 -57.12 -24.77
N GLY A 7 2.35 -57.15 -25.55
CA GLY A 7 3.44 -56.17 -25.46
C GLY A 7 3.02 -54.77 -25.89
N THR A 8 2.23 -54.66 -26.97
CA THR A 8 1.73 -53.36 -27.45
C THR A 8 0.72 -52.75 -26.49
N ALA A 9 -0.16 -53.56 -25.88
CA ALA A 9 -1.11 -53.11 -24.88
C ALA A 9 -0.41 -52.55 -23.62
N LEU A 10 0.67 -53.20 -23.19
CA LEU A 10 1.46 -52.77 -22.03
C LEU A 10 2.23 -51.46 -22.30
N ALA A 11 2.76 -51.31 -23.52
CA ALA A 11 3.40 -50.07 -23.96
C ALA A 11 2.41 -48.90 -24.04
N LEU A 12 1.21 -49.11 -24.59
CA LEU A 12 0.14 -48.11 -24.64
C LEU A 12 -0.31 -47.69 -23.23
N ALA A 13 -0.45 -48.65 -22.32
CA ALA A 13 -0.77 -48.37 -20.92
C ALA A 13 0.29 -47.47 -20.26
N GLY A 14 1.57 -47.73 -20.50
CA GLY A 14 2.68 -46.91 -20.00
C GLY A 14 2.66 -45.47 -20.52
N VAL A 15 2.35 -45.27 -21.81
CA VAL A 15 2.24 -43.94 -22.41
C VAL A 15 1.05 -43.17 -21.84
N VAL A 16 -0.11 -43.82 -21.69
CA VAL A 16 -1.31 -43.21 -21.10
C VAL A 16 -1.05 -42.81 -19.65
N LEU A 17 -0.43 -43.68 -18.85
CA LEU A 17 -0.06 -43.38 -17.46
C LEU A 17 0.93 -42.21 -17.37
N GLY A 18 1.93 -42.19 -18.25
CA GLY A 18 2.91 -41.10 -18.34
C GLY A 18 2.25 -39.77 -18.68
N ALA A 19 1.36 -39.75 -19.67
CA ALA A 19 0.63 -38.55 -20.08
C ALA A 19 -0.29 -38.02 -18.97
N LEU A 20 -1.03 -38.90 -18.27
CA LEU A 20 -1.85 -38.54 -17.11
C LEU A 20 -0.98 -37.97 -15.98
N GLY A 21 0.17 -38.58 -15.69
CA GLY A 21 1.12 -38.07 -14.71
C GLY A 21 1.64 -36.67 -15.05
N THR A 22 1.96 -36.41 -16.32
CA THR A 22 2.38 -35.09 -16.78
C THR A 22 1.27 -34.05 -16.66
N VAL A 23 0.04 -34.37 -17.06
CA VAL A 23 -1.10 -33.44 -16.98
C VAL A 23 -1.43 -33.09 -15.53
N LEU A 24 -1.43 -34.08 -14.62
CA LEU A 24 -1.61 -33.82 -13.18
C LEU A 24 -0.47 -32.96 -12.61
N GLY A 25 0.78 -33.25 -12.97
CA GLY A 25 1.95 -32.48 -12.55
C GLY A 25 1.87 -31.02 -13.01
N GLN A 26 1.53 -30.79 -14.28
CA GLN A 26 1.33 -29.45 -14.86
C GLN A 26 0.16 -28.70 -14.23
N HIS A 27 -0.95 -29.38 -13.96
CA HIS A 27 -2.12 -28.77 -13.31
C HIS A 27 -1.84 -28.38 -11.85
N LEU A 28 -1.04 -29.16 -11.12
CA LEU A 28 -0.61 -28.79 -9.77
C LEU A 28 0.41 -27.65 -9.78
N ALA A 29 1.39 -27.70 -10.69
CA ALA A 29 2.39 -26.65 -10.85
C ALA A 29 1.76 -25.29 -11.17
N THR A 30 0.83 -25.25 -12.13
CA THR A 30 0.09 -24.04 -12.51
C THR A 30 -0.73 -23.45 -11.36
N ARG A 31 -1.33 -24.28 -10.49
CA ARG A 31 -2.07 -23.79 -9.31
C ARG A 31 -1.16 -23.23 -8.22
N VAL A 32 0.02 -23.82 -8.01
CA VAL A 32 1.00 -23.30 -7.05
C VAL A 32 1.57 -21.98 -7.55
N GLU A 33 1.89 -21.90 -8.84
CA GLU A 33 2.40 -20.70 -9.49
C GLU A 33 1.35 -19.58 -9.50
N SER A 34 0.08 -19.89 -9.79
CA SER A 34 -1.01 -18.92 -9.72
C SER A 34 -1.20 -18.36 -8.31
N ARG A 35 -1.10 -19.21 -7.28
CA ARG A 35 -1.15 -18.77 -5.88
C ARG A 35 0.05 -17.88 -5.56
N ARG A 36 1.26 -18.30 -5.91
CA ARG A 36 2.50 -17.54 -5.67
C ARG A 36 2.43 -16.14 -6.29
N HIS A 37 1.95 -16.02 -7.53
CA HIS A 37 1.76 -14.72 -8.19
C HIS A 37 0.72 -13.83 -7.49
N GLN A 38 -0.32 -14.39 -6.87
CA GLN A 38 -1.28 -13.61 -6.10
C GLN A 38 -0.67 -13.09 -4.80
N TRP A 39 0.13 -13.92 -4.11
CA TRP A 39 0.86 -13.50 -2.91
C TRP A 39 1.90 -12.42 -3.21
N GLU A 40 2.65 -12.57 -4.30
CA GLU A 40 3.64 -11.59 -4.74
C GLU A 40 2.97 -10.26 -5.10
N ARG A 41 1.87 -10.27 -5.86
CA ARG A 41 1.09 -9.06 -6.16
C ARG A 41 0.58 -8.37 -4.89
N ALA A 42 -0.04 -9.12 -3.97
CA ALA A 42 -0.54 -8.54 -2.73
C ALA A 42 0.58 -7.95 -1.85
N ALA A 43 1.78 -8.56 -1.88
CA ALA A 43 2.95 -8.02 -1.20
C ALA A 43 3.47 -6.73 -1.85
N THR A 44 3.52 -6.67 -3.19
CA THR A 44 3.87 -5.48 -3.96
C THR A 44 2.89 -4.34 -3.71
N ASP A 45 1.58 -4.59 -3.84
CA ASP A 45 0.54 -3.57 -3.60
C ASP A 45 0.60 -3.02 -2.16
N ARG A 46 0.93 -3.89 -1.19
CA ARG A 46 1.14 -3.47 0.20
C ARG A 46 2.40 -2.61 0.35
N ALA A 47 3.48 -2.95 -0.34
CA ALA A 47 4.73 -2.20 -0.31
C ALA A 47 4.57 -0.82 -0.93
N GLU A 48 3.88 -0.71 -2.07
CA GLU A 48 3.56 0.55 -2.74
C GLU A 48 2.74 1.48 -1.84
N ARG A 49 1.67 0.95 -1.24
CA ARG A 49 0.86 1.71 -0.26
C ARG A 49 1.68 2.18 0.94
N LYS A 50 2.54 1.31 1.47
CA LYS A 50 3.43 1.67 2.58
C LYS A 50 4.39 2.79 2.19
N ALA A 51 4.99 2.72 1.00
CA ALA A 51 5.90 3.74 0.51
C ALA A 51 5.19 5.10 0.41
N ALA A 52 4.03 5.17 -0.27
CA ALA A 52 3.26 6.40 -0.40
C ALA A 52 2.84 7.00 0.96
N ILE A 53 2.42 6.17 1.91
CA ILE A 53 2.08 6.59 3.27
C ILE A 53 3.30 7.18 4.00
N MET A 54 4.47 6.54 3.85
CA MET A 54 5.71 7.01 4.48
C MET A 54 6.20 8.33 3.88
N ASP A 55 6.14 8.48 2.56
CA ASP A 55 6.53 9.71 1.86
C ASP A 55 5.63 10.88 2.25
N PHE A 56 4.32 10.63 2.37
CA PHE A 56 3.36 11.60 2.89
C PHE A 56 3.68 12.00 4.33
N LEU A 57 3.95 11.04 5.22
CA LEU A 57 4.32 11.33 6.62
C LEU A 57 5.61 12.15 6.71
N GLY A 58 6.62 11.82 5.90
CA GLY A 58 7.87 12.59 5.85
C GLY A 58 7.63 14.03 5.41
N SER A 59 6.81 14.25 4.38
CA SER A 59 6.48 15.59 3.91
C SER A 59 5.61 16.37 4.91
N ALA A 60 4.65 15.71 5.55
CA ALA A 60 3.84 16.31 6.62
C ALA A 60 4.71 16.72 7.82
N GLN A 61 5.67 15.89 8.22
CA GLN A 61 6.59 16.19 9.31
C GLN A 61 7.51 17.37 9.00
N ARG A 62 8.00 17.50 7.75
CA ARG A 62 8.77 18.68 7.33
C ARG A 62 7.98 19.97 7.55
N ILE A 63 6.70 19.97 7.19
CA ILE A 63 5.81 21.12 7.44
C ILE A 63 5.57 21.36 8.93
N GLU A 64 5.39 20.31 9.73
CA GLU A 64 5.25 20.47 11.19
C GLU A 64 6.50 21.12 11.82
N LEU A 65 7.71 20.74 11.40
CA LEU A 65 8.95 21.35 11.88
C LEU A 65 9.05 22.83 11.53
N VAL A 66 8.65 23.21 10.31
CA VAL A 66 8.54 24.62 9.89
C VAL A 66 7.58 25.38 10.80
N LEU A 67 6.40 24.83 11.03
CA LEU A 67 5.39 25.45 11.90
C LEU A 67 5.87 25.58 13.34
N ASP A 68 6.54 24.57 13.88
CA ASP A 68 7.07 24.59 15.24
C ASP A 68 8.18 25.64 15.38
N SER A 69 9.08 25.74 14.40
CA SER A 69 10.12 26.77 14.36
C SER A 69 9.52 28.19 14.34
N ARG A 70 8.50 28.42 13.50
CA ARG A 70 7.77 29.70 13.44
C ARG A 70 7.06 30.02 14.76
N ASN A 71 6.42 29.03 15.39
CA ASN A 71 5.73 29.23 16.67
C ASN A 71 6.70 29.63 17.80
N LEU A 72 7.96 29.22 17.72
CA LEU A 72 9.02 29.61 18.65
C LEU A 72 9.69 30.96 18.27
N GLY A 73 9.26 31.60 17.19
CA GLY A 73 9.88 32.84 16.68
C GLY A 73 11.29 32.63 16.10
N LEU A 74 11.66 31.38 15.79
CA LEU A 74 12.99 31.03 15.29
C LEU A 74 13.11 31.18 13.77
N SER A 75 11.99 31.34 13.06
CA SER A 75 11.94 31.39 11.61
C SER A 75 10.75 32.22 11.13
N GLU A 76 11.00 33.04 10.11
CA GLU A 76 10.00 33.79 9.35
C GLU A 76 9.54 32.98 8.14
N ALA A 77 8.41 33.35 7.54
CA ALA A 77 7.95 32.72 6.30
C ALA A 77 8.97 32.94 5.16
N CYS A 78 9.36 31.86 4.47
CA CYS A 78 10.38 31.86 3.42
C CYS A 78 9.97 30.95 2.24
N GLY A 79 10.66 31.08 1.10
CA GLY A 79 10.40 30.28 -0.11
C GLY A 79 10.51 28.76 0.09
N THR A 80 11.28 28.30 1.08
CA THR A 80 11.38 26.88 1.46
C THR A 80 10.04 26.30 1.94
N ASP A 81 9.14 27.13 2.44
CA ASP A 81 7.83 26.70 2.93
C ASP A 81 6.89 26.37 1.78
N GLU A 82 7.05 27.04 0.65
CA GLU A 82 6.30 26.78 -0.57
C GLU A 82 6.74 25.47 -1.23
N GLU A 83 8.04 25.20 -1.25
CA GLU A 83 8.59 23.92 -1.70
C GLU A 83 8.12 22.76 -0.80
N ALA A 84 8.18 22.93 0.52
CA ALA A 84 7.68 21.92 1.45
C ALA A 84 6.17 21.67 1.30
N LEU A 85 5.38 22.71 1.00
CA LEU A 85 3.95 22.56 0.74
C LEU A 85 3.69 21.83 -0.59
N HIS A 86 4.50 22.12 -1.62
CA HIS A 86 4.40 21.42 -2.90
C HIS A 86 4.66 19.92 -2.74
N GLU A 87 5.74 19.58 -2.03
CA GLU A 87 6.11 18.21 -1.68
C GLU A 87 4.99 17.48 -0.91
N LEU A 88 4.38 18.15 0.07
CA LEU A 88 3.24 17.61 0.81
C LEU A 88 2.05 17.31 -0.10
N TRP A 89 1.74 18.21 -1.04
CA TRP A 89 0.65 17.99 -2.00
C TRP A 89 0.95 16.85 -2.97
N LEU A 90 2.18 16.74 -3.46
CA LEU A 90 2.60 15.65 -4.33
C LEU A 90 2.47 14.30 -3.61
N ALA A 91 2.95 14.22 -2.37
CA ALA A 91 2.82 13.01 -1.56
C ALA A 91 1.35 12.67 -1.24
N THR A 92 0.49 13.69 -1.08
CA THR A 92 -0.97 13.48 -0.95
C THR A 92 -1.54 12.81 -2.19
N LYS A 93 -1.12 13.23 -3.40
CA LYS A 93 -1.54 12.60 -4.65
C LYS A 93 -1.04 11.17 -4.79
N ALA A 94 0.18 10.87 -4.33
CA ALA A 94 0.64 9.48 -4.29
C ALA A 94 -0.27 8.61 -3.43
N VAL A 95 -0.68 9.06 -2.24
CA VAL A 95 -1.63 8.33 -1.38
C VAL A 95 -3.00 8.17 -2.06
N GLU A 96 -3.51 9.21 -2.73
CA GLU A 96 -4.78 9.15 -3.48
C GLU A 96 -4.77 8.11 -4.61
N LEU A 97 -3.61 7.84 -5.20
CA LEU A 97 -3.47 6.88 -6.31
C LEU A 97 -3.44 5.43 -5.85
N VAL A 98 -2.82 5.13 -4.71
CA VAL A 98 -2.51 3.75 -4.31
C VAL A 98 -3.32 3.25 -3.11
N CYS A 99 -3.88 4.14 -2.29
CA CYS A 99 -4.64 3.76 -1.09
C CYS A 99 -6.15 3.78 -1.30
N ALA A 100 -6.90 3.16 -0.39
CA ALA A 100 -8.35 3.24 -0.38
C ALA A 100 -8.83 4.67 -0.12
N THR A 101 -10.06 4.98 -0.58
CA THR A 101 -10.66 6.32 -0.50
C THR A 101 -10.63 6.92 0.91
N GLY A 102 -10.92 6.13 1.95
CA GLY A 102 -10.89 6.62 3.34
C GLY A 102 -9.49 7.05 3.83
N THR A 103 -8.43 6.39 3.34
CA THR A 103 -7.04 6.79 3.63
C THR A 103 -6.66 8.05 2.85
N ALA A 104 -7.08 8.11 1.58
CA ALA A 104 -6.87 9.27 0.71
C ALA A 104 -7.56 10.54 1.23
N GLU A 105 -8.81 10.43 1.69
CA GLU A 105 -9.56 11.53 2.31
C GLU A 105 -8.88 12.02 3.58
N ALA A 106 -8.50 11.11 4.48
CA ALA A 106 -7.81 11.48 5.72
C ALA A 106 -6.46 12.16 5.46
N ALA A 107 -5.72 11.73 4.42
CA ALA A 107 -4.47 12.37 3.99
C ALA A 107 -4.73 13.80 3.50
N ARG A 108 -5.73 13.98 2.63
CA ARG A 108 -6.12 15.29 2.10
C ARG A 108 -6.56 16.25 3.19
N ASP A 109 -7.38 15.78 4.13
CA ASP A 109 -7.84 16.59 5.27
C ASP A 109 -6.67 17.04 6.13
N TYR A 110 -5.75 16.11 6.44
CA TYR A 110 -4.57 16.45 7.22
C TYR A 110 -3.64 17.43 6.50
N ALA A 111 -3.38 17.21 5.21
CA ALA A 111 -2.60 18.12 4.38
C ALA A 111 -3.24 19.52 4.30
N GLY A 112 -4.56 19.59 4.14
CA GLY A 112 -5.33 20.84 4.13
C GLY A 112 -5.20 21.59 5.46
N ALA A 113 -5.25 20.88 6.59
CA ALA A 113 -5.01 21.49 7.91
C ALA A 113 -3.59 22.04 8.06
N LEU A 114 -2.57 21.34 7.56
CA LEU A 114 -1.20 21.83 7.59
C LEU A 114 -1.03 23.05 6.68
N HIS A 115 -1.56 23.00 5.46
CA HIS A 115 -1.56 24.12 4.52
C HIS A 115 -2.18 25.37 5.13
N ALA A 116 -3.38 25.26 5.68
CA ALA A 116 -4.09 26.37 6.30
C ALA A 116 -3.25 27.03 7.40
N ARG A 117 -2.49 26.25 8.17
CA ARG A 117 -1.60 26.77 9.21
C ARG A 117 -0.38 27.48 8.65
N VAL A 118 0.25 26.92 7.62
CA VAL A 118 1.41 27.54 6.98
C VAL A 118 1.03 28.89 6.37
N ARG A 119 -0.16 29.00 5.76
CA ARG A 119 -0.65 30.23 5.13
C ARG A 119 -1.27 31.24 6.11
N GLY A 120 -1.97 30.78 7.13
CA GLY A 120 -2.70 31.66 8.05
C GLY A 120 -1.95 32.03 9.35
N GLY A 121 -0.72 31.54 9.54
CA GLY A 121 0.10 31.87 10.73
C GLY A 121 -0.56 31.48 12.06
N ALA A 122 -0.19 32.16 13.16
CA ALA A 122 -0.69 31.89 14.51
C ALA A 122 -2.22 32.08 14.67
N ALA A 123 -2.88 32.76 13.72
CA ALA A 123 -4.32 32.97 13.69
C ALA A 123 -5.10 31.81 13.04
N SER A 124 -4.41 30.83 12.45
CA SER A 124 -5.04 29.72 11.72
C SER A 124 -5.38 28.53 12.61
N ALA A 125 -6.61 28.01 12.43
CA ALA A 125 -7.22 26.77 12.94
C ALA A 125 -6.63 26.17 14.24
N ALA A 126 -7.41 25.99 15.30
CA ALA A 126 -6.93 25.51 16.60
C ALA A 126 -5.95 24.30 16.55
N PRO A 127 -4.89 24.25 17.39
CA PRO A 127 -3.93 23.13 17.44
C PRO A 127 -4.57 21.75 17.62
N ALA A 128 -5.72 21.70 18.29
CA ALA A 128 -6.52 20.48 18.45
C ALA A 128 -6.94 19.89 17.08
N ALA A 129 -7.38 20.72 16.15
CA ALA A 129 -7.88 20.28 14.84
C ALA A 129 -6.78 19.73 13.92
N LYS A 130 -5.49 20.07 14.16
CA LYS A 130 -4.35 19.39 13.49
C LYS A 130 -4.16 17.98 14.06
N ARG A 131 -4.12 17.86 15.38
CA ARG A 131 -3.88 16.59 16.08
C ARG A 131 -4.96 15.56 15.76
N GLU A 132 -6.22 15.98 15.73
CA GLU A 132 -7.35 15.13 15.36
C GLU A 132 -7.22 14.58 13.93
N ARG A 133 -6.90 15.44 12.95
CA ARG A 133 -6.72 15.01 11.55
C ARG A 133 -5.50 14.11 11.37
N ARG A 134 -4.39 14.39 12.06
CA ARG A 134 -3.23 13.49 12.11
C ARG A 134 -3.62 12.12 12.65
N HIS A 135 -4.36 12.09 13.76
CA HIS A 135 -4.83 10.85 14.36
C HIS A 135 -5.75 10.07 13.41
N ALA A 136 -6.71 10.74 12.77
CA ALA A 136 -7.59 10.13 11.78
C ALA A 136 -6.81 9.51 10.62
N PHE A 137 -5.80 10.21 10.09
CA PHE A 137 -4.91 9.67 9.07
C PHE A 137 -4.13 8.45 9.56
N MET A 138 -3.54 8.49 10.76
CA MET A 138 -2.79 7.36 11.31
C MET A 138 -3.65 6.10 11.47
N GLU A 139 -4.90 6.26 11.93
CA GLU A 139 -5.85 5.14 12.05
C GLU A 139 -6.31 4.62 10.69
N ALA A 140 -6.49 5.48 9.69
CA ALA A 140 -6.78 5.06 8.32
C ALA A 140 -5.60 4.30 7.72
N ALA A 141 -4.38 4.84 7.81
CA ALA A 141 -3.16 4.20 7.35
C ALA A 141 -2.89 2.86 8.03
N ARG A 142 -3.14 2.74 9.35
CA ARG A 142 -3.03 1.46 10.05
C ARG A 142 -4.01 0.43 9.48
N ARG A 143 -5.26 0.82 9.22
CA ARG A 143 -6.28 -0.06 8.62
C ARG A 143 -5.89 -0.46 7.20
N GLU A 144 -5.43 0.50 6.39
CA GLU A 144 -4.93 0.28 5.02
C GLU A 144 -3.84 -0.81 5.00
N LEU A 145 -2.85 -0.67 5.88
CA LEU A 145 -1.73 -1.60 5.98
C LEU A 145 -2.10 -2.88 6.73
N SER A 146 -3.18 -2.92 7.50
CA SER A 146 -3.65 -4.16 8.14
C SER A 146 -4.53 -5.00 7.19
N GLY A 147 -5.13 -4.35 6.18
CA GLY A 147 -6.04 -4.91 5.20
C GLY A 147 -5.38 -5.66 4.04
N HIS A 148 -4.78 -6.83 4.35
CA HIS A 148 -4.77 -8.05 3.52
C HIS A 148 -4.39 -9.28 4.39
N ARG A 149 -4.84 -9.35 5.64
CA ARG A 149 -4.82 -10.63 6.36
C ARG A 149 -6.06 -11.41 5.92
N PRO A 150 -5.95 -12.47 5.08
CA PRO A 150 -7.09 -13.36 4.88
C PRO A 150 -7.54 -13.83 6.27
N GLY A 151 -8.81 -13.56 6.57
CA GLY A 151 -9.34 -13.63 7.92
C GLY A 151 -9.00 -14.95 8.61
N LEU A 152 -8.26 -14.84 9.72
CA LEU A 152 -8.39 -15.80 10.79
C LEU A 152 -9.82 -15.59 11.33
N LYS A 153 -10.80 -16.30 10.76
CA LYS A 153 -12.08 -16.48 11.43
C LYS A 153 -11.76 -17.23 12.71
N ALA A 154 -11.91 -16.55 13.85
CA ALA A 154 -11.91 -17.18 15.15
C ALA A 154 -12.97 -18.30 15.11
N ARG A 155 -12.52 -19.52 15.39
CA ARG A 155 -13.38 -20.68 15.65
C ARG A 155 -13.90 -20.60 17.07
#